data_AF-A0A0T6ABB5-F1
#
_entry.id   AF-A0A0T6ABB5-F1
#
_cell.length_a   1.000
_cell.length_b   1.000
_cell.length_c   1.000
_cell.angle_alpha   90.00
_cell.angle_beta   90.00
_cell.angle_gamma   90.00
#
_symmetry.space_group_name_H-M   'P 1'
#
loop_
_entity.id
_entity.type
_entity.pdbx_description
1 polymer ?
#
loop_
_entity_poly.entity_id
_entity_poly.type
_entity_poly.pdbx_seq_one_letter_code
_entity_poly.pdbx_strand_id
1 'polypeptide(L)'
;MTSGEGTPAGASRKIPDGRRLRAISRRLLAWFDRSAREMDWRETDDPYRIWVSEVMLQQTRVETVTPYYRRFLSAFPTVRALAEASPDRVMKLWEGLGYYSRARNLHRAAQVVAREHGGRLPEDPEALATLPGIGRSTAGAIAAIAFRKDVPILDANAKRVIARLFAVTGSLSRPSAERGLWTISRGLILPKKGRETALALMDLGATVCTPRRPACPACPLAQHCEGLRKMIQDTIPGRAAKKGLPHHEVVAGWISDGKGRVLVGRRPERGLLGGLWELPGGRRQSGETREEALRRELREGWGMAVVVGELLVSLPHGFSHFRITLHAYRCGRTCGRPRTEREWRWVRPEGLSGLAFPRAYRKMIEAVSGRQEQGRS
;
A
#
# COMPACT_ATOMS: atom_id res chain seq x y z
N MET A 1 45.77 29.99 -4.87
CA MET A 1 44.38 30.31 -5.31
C MET A 1 43.53 29.08 -5.04
N THR A 2 43.06 28.96 -3.80
CA THR A 2 42.20 27.87 -3.34
C THR A 2 40.75 28.35 -3.44
N SER A 3 40.03 27.81 -4.42
CA SER A 3 38.61 28.03 -4.64
C SER A 3 37.81 27.47 -3.47
N GLY A 4 37.21 28.38 -2.69
CA GLY A 4 36.35 28.05 -1.56
C GLY A 4 35.07 27.35 -2.01
N GLU A 5 34.86 26.13 -1.50
CA GLU A 5 33.59 25.43 -1.57
C GLU A 5 32.54 26.17 -0.73
N GLY A 6 31.55 26.75 -1.41
CA GLY A 6 30.41 27.39 -0.78
C GLY A 6 29.53 26.38 -0.06
N THR A 7 29.49 26.46 1.26
CA THR A 7 28.54 25.79 2.15
C THR A 7 27.09 26.00 1.68
N PRO A 8 26.25 24.96 1.47
CA PRO A 8 24.86 25.15 1.11
C PRO A 8 24.09 25.71 2.32
N ALA A 9 23.56 26.93 2.17
CA ALA A 9 22.80 27.65 3.18
C ALA A 9 21.67 26.80 3.79
N GLY A 10 21.91 26.33 5.02
CA GLY A 10 20.92 25.72 5.88
C GLY A 10 19.94 26.78 6.39
N ALA A 11 18.90 27.06 5.63
CA ALA A 11 17.82 27.92 6.08
C ALA A 11 17.04 27.26 7.23
N SER A 12 17.33 27.68 8.47
CA SER A 12 16.38 27.63 9.57
C SER A 12 15.14 28.44 9.13
N ARG A 13 14.14 27.74 8.58
CA ARG A 13 12.93 28.40 8.08
C ARG A 13 12.08 28.84 9.27
N LYS A 14 12.00 30.15 9.47
CA LYS A 14 11.00 30.81 10.33
C LYS A 14 9.61 30.23 10.02
N ILE A 15 8.87 29.89 11.07
CA ILE A 15 7.46 29.48 10.98
C ILE A 15 6.72 30.56 10.17
N PRO A 16 5.89 30.19 9.17
CA PRO A 16 5.18 31.19 8.37
C PRO A 16 4.28 32.08 9.25
N ASP A 17 4.18 33.36 8.90
CA ASP A 17 3.28 34.31 9.58
C ASP A 17 1.86 33.73 9.71
N GLY A 18 1.32 33.72 10.93
CA GLY A 18 -0.01 33.22 11.22
C GLY A 18 -1.12 33.92 10.44
N ARG A 19 -0.95 35.20 10.04
CA ARG A 19 -1.90 35.88 9.14
C ARG A 19 -1.94 35.22 7.76
N ARG A 20 -0.77 34.89 7.20
CA ARG A 20 -0.66 34.20 5.90
C ARG A 20 -1.30 32.81 5.97
N LEU A 21 -1.04 32.06 7.04
CA LEU A 21 -1.63 30.72 7.23
C LEU A 21 -3.16 30.77 7.31
N ARG A 22 -3.74 31.74 8.03
CA ARG A 22 -5.20 31.93 8.06
C ARG A 22 -5.79 32.26 6.69
N ALA A 23 -5.12 33.12 5.91
CA ALA A 23 -5.57 33.45 4.55
C ALA A 23 -5.56 32.22 3.62
N ILE A 24 -4.48 31.43 3.67
CA ILE A 24 -4.38 30.15 2.94
C ILE A 24 -5.51 29.21 3.35
N SER A 25 -5.74 29.06 4.65
CA SER A 25 -6.76 28.15 5.20
C SER A 25 -8.14 28.51 4.70
N ARG A 26 -8.54 29.79 4.76
CA ARG A 26 -9.85 30.25 4.25
C ARG A 26 -10.03 29.97 2.76
N ARG A 27 -9.00 30.18 1.95
CA ARG A 27 -9.04 29.90 0.51
C ARG A 27 -9.15 28.41 0.21
N LEU A 28 -8.42 27.59 0.95
CA LEU A 28 -8.46 26.14 0.82
C LEU A 28 -9.86 25.61 1.15
N LEU A 29 -10.41 26.04 2.28
CA LEU A 29 -11.74 25.62 2.72
C LEU A 29 -12.85 26.12 1.78
N ALA A 30 -12.81 27.38 1.37
CA ALA A 30 -13.79 27.93 0.43
C ALA A 30 -13.75 27.21 -0.95
N TRP A 31 -12.59 26.71 -1.38
CA TRP A 31 -12.49 25.87 -2.56
C TRP A 31 -13.10 24.48 -2.30
N PHE A 32 -12.75 23.87 -1.18
CA PHE A 32 -13.26 22.55 -0.82
C PHE A 32 -14.80 22.53 -0.72
N ASP A 33 -15.42 23.56 -0.16
CA ASP A 33 -16.88 23.68 -0.07
C ASP A 33 -17.59 23.59 -1.44
N ARG A 34 -16.91 23.95 -2.54
CA ARG A 34 -17.46 23.90 -3.91
C ARG A 34 -16.94 22.73 -4.75
N SER A 35 -15.94 22.01 -4.26
CA SER A 35 -15.18 21.03 -5.07
C SER A 35 -14.94 19.71 -4.35
N ALA A 36 -15.54 19.54 -3.17
CA ALA A 36 -15.49 18.30 -2.41
C ALA A 36 -16.00 17.14 -3.27
N ARG A 37 -15.20 16.07 -3.31
CA ARG A 37 -15.56 14.86 -4.04
C ARG A 37 -16.46 13.97 -3.19
N GLU A 38 -17.49 13.44 -3.82
CA GLU A 38 -18.34 12.40 -3.25
C GLU A 38 -17.62 11.05 -3.23
N MET A 39 -17.68 10.37 -2.08
CA MET A 39 -17.12 9.03 -1.88
C MET A 39 -17.92 8.32 -0.80
N ASP A 40 -18.16 7.02 -0.95
CA ASP A 40 -18.94 6.24 0.03
C ASP A 40 -18.48 6.43 1.49
N TRP A 41 -17.17 6.53 1.71
CA TRP A 41 -16.57 6.70 3.04
C TRP A 41 -16.58 8.14 3.58
N ARG A 42 -17.10 9.11 2.82
CA ARG A 42 -17.32 10.49 3.25
C ARG A 42 -18.76 10.76 3.67
N GLU A 43 -19.69 9.93 3.19
CA GLU A 43 -21.11 9.95 3.53
C GLU A 43 -21.42 9.21 4.85
N THR A 44 -20.42 9.11 5.74
CA THR A 44 -20.55 8.44 7.03
C THR A 44 -19.65 9.11 8.06
N ASP A 45 -20.06 9.06 9.32
CA ASP A 45 -19.24 9.44 10.48
C ASP A 45 -18.76 8.20 11.26
N ASP A 46 -18.97 6.99 10.74
CA ASP A 46 -18.54 5.74 11.37
C ASP A 46 -17.00 5.61 11.33
N PRO A 47 -16.30 5.63 12.50
CA PRO A 47 -14.85 5.56 12.54
C PRO A 47 -14.27 4.28 11.95
N TYR A 48 -14.97 3.15 12.04
CA TYR A 48 -14.51 1.89 11.47
C TYR A 48 -14.50 1.97 9.94
N ARG A 49 -15.59 2.46 9.37
CA ARG A 49 -15.72 2.67 7.92
C ARG A 49 -14.68 3.63 7.37
N ILE A 50 -14.46 4.75 8.04
CA ILE A 50 -13.43 5.74 7.66
C ILE A 50 -12.04 5.12 7.78
N TRP A 51 -11.75 4.38 8.86
CA TRP A 51 -10.47 3.72 9.04
C TRP A 51 -10.16 2.72 7.94
N VAL A 52 -11.14 1.87 7.56
CA VAL A 52 -10.98 0.90 6.47
C VAL A 52 -10.66 1.61 5.15
N SER A 53 -11.36 2.70 4.81
CA SER A 53 -11.06 3.45 3.59
C SER A 53 -9.67 4.09 3.63
N GLU A 54 -9.27 4.67 4.77
CA GLU A 54 -7.95 5.30 4.93
C GLU A 54 -6.83 4.28 4.70
N VAL A 55 -6.97 3.05 5.21
CA VAL A 55 -5.98 2.00 4.96
C VAL A 55 -6.01 1.56 3.49
N MET A 56 -7.18 1.40 2.88
CA MET A 56 -7.30 1.01 1.47
C MET A 56 -6.74 2.06 0.50
N LEU A 57 -6.88 3.35 0.81
CA LEU A 57 -6.41 4.45 -0.04
C LEU A 57 -4.88 4.68 0.02
N GLN A 58 -4.17 4.05 0.95
CA GLN A 58 -2.71 4.11 0.98
C GLN A 58 -2.11 3.57 -0.33
N GLN A 59 -1.51 4.46 -1.13
CA GLN A 59 -0.90 4.13 -2.43
C GLN A 59 -1.87 3.43 -3.42
N THR A 60 -3.17 3.64 -3.27
CA THR A 60 -4.21 3.06 -4.14
C THR A 60 -5.19 4.15 -4.57
N ARG A 61 -5.66 4.12 -5.81
CA ARG A 61 -6.57 5.15 -6.34
C ARG A 61 -8.01 4.91 -5.87
N VAL A 62 -8.78 5.99 -5.76
CA VAL A 62 -10.18 5.99 -5.30
C VAL A 62 -11.02 5.01 -6.12
N GLU A 63 -10.93 5.08 -7.45
CA GLU A 63 -11.74 4.26 -8.36
C GLU A 63 -11.45 2.77 -8.21
N THR A 64 -10.21 2.42 -7.83
CA THR A 64 -9.84 1.04 -7.51
C THR A 64 -10.35 0.60 -6.15
N VAL A 65 -10.39 1.51 -5.16
CA VAL A 65 -10.80 1.19 -3.77
C VAL A 65 -12.31 0.98 -3.65
N THR A 66 -13.14 1.79 -4.32
CA THR A 66 -14.61 1.77 -4.16
C THR A 66 -15.24 0.36 -4.18
N PRO A 67 -15.02 -0.50 -5.19
CA PRO A 67 -15.62 -1.83 -5.19
C PRO A 67 -15.06 -2.76 -4.08
N TYR A 68 -13.79 -2.58 -3.69
CA TYR A 68 -13.19 -3.36 -2.59
C TYR A 68 -13.77 -2.94 -1.24
N TYR A 69 -13.91 -1.64 -1.02
CA TYR A 69 -14.48 -1.05 0.19
C TYR A 69 -15.89 -1.59 0.45
N ARG A 70 -16.77 -1.50 -0.55
CA ARG A 70 -18.16 -1.99 -0.47
C ARG A 70 -18.23 -3.48 -0.11
N ARG A 71 -17.48 -4.32 -0.84
CA ARG A 71 -17.45 -5.77 -0.60
C ARG A 71 -16.86 -6.12 0.77
N PHE A 72 -15.81 -5.41 1.18
CA PHE A 72 -15.13 -5.65 2.46
C PHE A 72 -16.04 -5.32 3.64
N LEU A 73 -16.74 -4.17 3.62
CA LEU A 73 -17.68 -3.80 4.67
C LEU A 73 -18.96 -4.63 4.66
N SER A 74 -19.39 -5.13 3.50
CA SER A 74 -20.50 -6.10 3.44
C SER A 74 -20.12 -7.40 4.15
N ALA A 75 -18.89 -7.87 4.01
CA ALA A 75 -18.41 -9.08 4.69
C ALA A 75 -18.04 -8.86 6.17
N PHE A 76 -17.53 -7.66 6.50
CA PHE A 76 -17.09 -7.26 7.83
C PHE A 76 -17.75 -5.91 8.18
N PRO A 77 -19.00 -5.90 8.65
CA PRO A 77 -19.72 -4.66 8.91
C PRO A 77 -19.24 -3.92 10.15
N THR A 78 -18.50 -4.58 11.05
CA THR A 78 -18.00 -4.00 12.31
C THR A 78 -16.56 -4.39 12.58
N VAL A 79 -15.90 -3.64 13.48
CA VAL A 79 -14.56 -3.98 13.97
C VAL A 79 -14.51 -5.41 14.52
N ARG A 80 -15.53 -5.82 15.29
CA ARG A 80 -15.60 -7.18 15.86
C ARG A 80 -15.72 -8.25 14.78
N ALA A 81 -16.58 -8.04 13.77
CA ALA A 81 -16.71 -8.97 12.65
C ALA A 81 -15.38 -9.12 11.87
N LEU A 82 -14.60 -8.03 11.73
CA LEU A 82 -13.26 -8.10 11.15
C LEU A 82 -12.27 -8.81 12.07
N ALA A 83 -12.30 -8.56 13.38
CA ALA A 83 -11.40 -9.13 14.36
C ALA A 83 -11.55 -10.66 14.51
N GLU A 84 -12.79 -11.15 14.40
CA GLU A 84 -13.14 -12.58 14.50
C GLU A 84 -12.93 -13.33 13.17
N ALA A 85 -12.70 -12.61 12.08
CA ALA A 85 -12.53 -13.21 10.76
C ALA A 85 -11.23 -14.04 10.68
N SER A 86 -11.26 -15.12 9.90
CA SER A 86 -10.03 -15.85 9.60
C SER A 86 -9.08 -14.98 8.75
N PRO A 87 -7.75 -15.05 8.97
CA PRO A 87 -6.78 -14.35 8.14
C PRO A 87 -6.94 -14.66 6.64
N ASP A 88 -7.29 -15.91 6.29
CA ASP A 88 -7.55 -16.33 4.91
C ASP A 88 -8.69 -15.52 4.27
N ARG A 89 -9.81 -15.33 4.99
CA ARG A 89 -10.97 -14.57 4.48
C ARG A 89 -10.63 -13.10 4.28
N VAL A 90 -9.91 -12.48 5.22
CA VAL A 90 -9.47 -11.08 5.11
C VAL A 90 -8.55 -10.90 3.90
N MET A 91 -7.54 -11.76 3.75
CA MET A 91 -6.59 -11.70 2.65
C MET A 91 -7.26 -11.94 1.31
N LYS A 92 -8.26 -12.84 1.26
CA LYS A 92 -9.04 -13.10 0.05
C LYS A 92 -9.87 -11.89 -0.38
N LEU A 93 -10.51 -11.19 0.55
CA LEU A 93 -11.26 -9.97 0.22
C LEU A 93 -10.37 -8.79 -0.21
N TRP A 94 -9.11 -8.78 0.25
CA TRP A 94 -8.06 -7.82 -0.13
C TRP A 94 -7.31 -8.18 -1.42
N GLU A 95 -7.49 -9.40 -1.93
CA GLU A 95 -6.76 -9.93 -3.08
C GLU A 95 -6.88 -9.00 -4.30
N GLY A 96 -5.75 -8.56 -4.83
CA GLY A 96 -5.68 -7.65 -5.98
C GLY A 96 -5.44 -6.19 -5.62
N LEU A 97 -5.71 -5.76 -4.38
CA LEU A 97 -5.50 -4.37 -3.94
C LEU A 97 -4.02 -4.02 -3.68
N GLY A 98 -3.16 -5.04 -3.55
CA GLY A 98 -1.73 -4.87 -3.32
C GLY A 98 -1.37 -4.38 -1.91
N TYR A 99 -0.06 -4.29 -1.64
CA TYR A 99 0.48 -3.88 -0.33
C TYR A 99 -0.17 -4.63 0.85
N TYR A 100 -0.11 -5.96 0.80
CA TYR A 100 -0.85 -6.86 1.69
C TYR A 100 -0.51 -6.73 3.19
N SER A 101 0.61 -6.12 3.55
CA SER A 101 0.89 -5.76 4.94
C SER A 101 -0.20 -4.86 5.53
N ARG A 102 -0.86 -4.04 4.71
CA ARG A 102 -2.00 -3.21 5.12
C ARG A 102 -3.16 -4.05 5.63
N ALA A 103 -3.57 -5.09 4.89
CA ALA A 103 -4.65 -6.00 5.29
C ALA A 103 -4.32 -6.72 6.60
N ARG A 104 -3.08 -7.22 6.72
CA ARG A 104 -2.63 -7.94 7.92
C ARG A 104 -2.59 -7.02 9.14
N ASN A 105 -2.07 -5.81 8.98
CA ASN A 105 -2.02 -4.84 10.06
C ASN A 105 -3.41 -4.33 10.43
N LEU A 106 -4.29 -4.07 9.47
CA LEU A 106 -5.69 -3.73 9.70
C LEU A 106 -6.39 -4.80 10.53
N HIS A 107 -6.20 -6.08 10.17
CA HIS A 107 -6.78 -7.20 10.90
C HIS A 107 -6.23 -7.31 12.33
N ARG A 108 -4.90 -7.24 12.51
CA ARG A 108 -4.28 -7.24 13.85
C ARG A 108 -4.74 -6.06 14.70
N ALA A 109 -4.85 -4.87 14.11
CA ALA A 109 -5.36 -3.71 14.80
C ALA A 109 -6.84 -3.87 15.16
N ALA A 110 -7.66 -4.50 14.32
CA ALA A 110 -9.06 -4.77 14.64
C ALA A 110 -9.18 -5.72 15.84
N GLN A 111 -8.30 -6.73 15.93
CA GLN A 111 -8.20 -7.62 17.09
C GLN A 111 -7.79 -6.89 18.36
N VAL A 112 -6.82 -5.98 18.27
CA VAL A 112 -6.42 -5.11 19.40
C VAL A 112 -7.60 -4.22 19.83
N VAL A 113 -8.27 -3.55 18.90
CA VAL A 113 -9.43 -2.68 19.19
C VAL A 113 -10.59 -3.47 19.80
N ALA A 114 -10.87 -4.68 19.30
CA ALA A 114 -11.91 -5.54 19.86
C ALA A 114 -11.60 -5.98 21.30
N ARG A 115 -10.34 -6.30 21.60
CA ARG A 115 -9.89 -6.79 22.91
C ARG A 115 -9.70 -5.67 23.94
N GLU A 116 -9.02 -4.59 23.56
CA GLU A 116 -8.50 -3.57 24.49
C GLU A 116 -9.38 -2.31 24.52
N HIS A 117 -10.18 -2.07 23.48
CA HIS A 117 -11.01 -0.87 23.35
C HIS A 117 -12.51 -1.19 23.16
N GLY A 118 -12.94 -2.41 23.51
CA GLY A 118 -14.35 -2.81 23.44
C GLY A 118 -14.96 -2.74 22.03
N GLY A 119 -14.14 -2.86 20.99
CA GLY A 119 -14.59 -2.77 19.59
C GLY A 119 -14.79 -1.34 19.07
N ARG A 120 -14.42 -0.30 19.85
CA ARG A 120 -14.50 1.11 19.44
C ARG A 120 -13.10 1.67 19.22
N LEU A 121 -12.87 2.37 18.11
CA LEU A 121 -11.59 3.04 17.89
C LEU A 121 -11.40 4.15 18.94
N PRO A 122 -10.20 4.32 19.50
CA PRO A 122 -9.91 5.46 20.36
C PRO A 122 -9.99 6.76 19.55
N GLU A 123 -10.49 7.84 20.17
CA GLU A 123 -10.56 9.16 19.51
C GLU A 123 -9.23 9.90 19.50
N ASP A 124 -8.36 9.55 20.45
CA ASP A 124 -7.07 10.20 20.64
C ASP A 124 -6.09 9.77 19.54
N PRO A 125 -5.49 10.70 18.77
CA PRO A 125 -4.55 10.38 17.71
C PRO A 125 -3.28 9.68 18.22
N GLU A 126 -2.85 9.88 19.46
CA GLU A 126 -1.67 9.18 20.00
C GLU A 126 -2.00 7.71 20.26
N ALA A 127 -3.14 7.43 20.88
CA ALA A 127 -3.68 6.08 21.03
C ALA A 127 -3.93 5.38 19.68
N LEU A 128 -4.50 6.09 18.69
CA LEU A 128 -4.67 5.54 17.34
C LEU A 128 -3.33 5.14 16.71
N ALA A 129 -2.26 5.92 16.94
CA ALA A 129 -0.95 5.68 16.37
C ALA A 129 -0.20 4.48 16.99
N THR A 130 -0.67 3.94 18.12
CA THR A 130 -0.11 2.69 18.69
C THR A 130 -0.63 1.44 17.98
N LEU A 131 -1.76 1.56 17.27
CA LEU A 131 -2.39 0.42 16.60
C LEU A 131 -1.56 -0.05 15.39
N PRO A 132 -1.47 -1.38 15.16
CA PRO A 132 -0.71 -1.94 14.05
C PRO A 132 -1.05 -1.31 12.68
N GLY A 133 -0.05 -0.76 12.02
CA GLY A 133 -0.17 -0.19 10.68
C GLY A 133 -0.83 1.20 10.61
N ILE A 134 -1.16 1.81 11.76
CA ILE A 134 -1.62 3.20 11.83
C ILE A 134 -0.42 4.09 12.16
N GLY A 135 0.11 4.79 11.15
CA GLY A 135 1.15 5.81 11.37
C GLY A 135 0.55 7.16 11.78
N ARG A 136 1.41 8.09 12.22
CA ARG A 136 1.03 9.43 12.68
C ARG A 136 0.03 10.15 11.76
N SER A 137 0.25 10.13 10.44
CA SER A 137 -0.66 10.78 9.50
C SER A 137 -2.00 10.07 9.35
N THR A 138 -2.04 8.75 9.43
CA THR A 138 -3.30 7.98 9.36
C THR A 138 -4.09 8.16 10.65
N ALA A 139 -3.42 8.16 11.82
CA ALA A 139 -4.05 8.49 13.09
C ALA A 139 -4.67 9.90 13.06
N GLY A 140 -3.91 10.90 12.58
CA GLY A 140 -4.42 12.26 12.40
C GLY A 140 -5.61 12.33 11.44
N ALA A 141 -5.59 11.57 10.34
CA ALA A 141 -6.70 11.52 9.39
C ALA A 141 -7.98 10.93 10.03
N ILE A 142 -7.87 9.79 10.72
CA ILE A 142 -9.01 9.17 11.43
C ILE A 142 -9.54 10.13 12.50
N ALA A 143 -8.67 10.68 13.35
CA ALA A 143 -9.06 11.62 14.41
C ALA A 143 -9.73 12.89 13.86
N ALA A 144 -9.20 13.46 12.77
CA ALA A 144 -9.79 14.63 12.14
C ALA A 144 -11.13 14.31 11.46
N ILE A 145 -11.21 13.21 10.70
CA ILE A 145 -12.36 12.94 9.84
C ILE A 145 -13.52 12.32 10.63
N ALA A 146 -13.24 11.27 11.42
CA ALA A 146 -14.26 10.55 12.17
C ALA A 146 -14.62 11.27 13.47
N PHE A 147 -13.62 11.72 14.22
CA PHE A 147 -13.79 12.29 15.55
C PHE A 147 -13.74 13.83 15.61
N ARG A 148 -13.71 14.47 14.43
CA ARG A 148 -13.75 15.95 14.26
C ARG A 148 -12.68 16.69 15.08
N LYS A 149 -11.54 16.05 15.37
CA LYS A 149 -10.46 16.67 16.13
C LYS A 149 -9.68 17.64 15.23
N ASP A 150 -9.29 18.78 15.77
CA ASP A 150 -8.44 19.75 15.08
C ASP A 150 -6.98 19.29 15.10
N VAL A 151 -6.64 18.23 14.35
CA VAL A 151 -5.31 17.63 14.31
C VAL A 151 -4.75 17.57 12.88
N PRO A 152 -3.43 17.75 12.69
CA PRO A 152 -2.85 17.80 11.36
C PRO A 152 -2.76 16.43 10.71
N ILE A 153 -2.76 16.44 9.38
CA ILE A 153 -2.37 15.30 8.54
C ILE A 153 -1.12 15.66 7.73
N LEU A 154 -0.38 14.64 7.29
CA LEU A 154 0.74 14.85 6.38
C LEU A 154 0.95 13.63 5.48
N ASP A 155 -0.11 13.24 4.78
CA ASP A 155 -0.06 12.17 3.78
C ASP A 155 0.76 12.62 2.54
N ALA A 156 0.94 11.74 1.56
CA ALA A 156 1.74 12.07 0.38
C ALA A 156 1.18 13.27 -0.42
N ASN A 157 -0.14 13.50 -0.37
CA ASN A 157 -0.79 14.63 -1.03
C ASN A 157 -0.56 15.94 -0.26
N ALA A 158 -0.92 15.99 1.02
CA ALA A 158 -0.71 17.14 1.89
C ALA A 158 0.78 17.52 1.95
N LYS A 159 1.68 16.53 2.09
CA LYS A 159 3.13 16.76 2.12
C LYS A 159 3.63 17.45 0.86
N ARG A 160 3.14 17.05 -0.32
CA ARG A 160 3.49 17.69 -1.61
C ARG A 160 2.90 19.09 -1.74
N VAL A 161 1.61 19.26 -1.42
CA VAL A 161 0.92 20.56 -1.46
C VAL A 161 1.67 21.57 -0.60
N ILE A 162 1.90 21.24 0.67
CA ILE A 162 2.55 22.12 1.64
C ILE A 162 4.00 22.39 1.23
N ALA A 163 4.75 21.37 0.80
CA ALA A 163 6.11 21.55 0.34
C ALA A 163 6.20 22.51 -0.86
N ARG A 164 5.31 22.40 -1.85
CA ARG A 164 5.27 23.34 -2.98
C ARG A 164 4.85 24.74 -2.56
N LEU A 165 3.82 24.86 -1.71
CA LEU A 165 3.30 26.13 -1.22
C LEU A 165 4.38 26.99 -0.53
N PHE A 166 5.30 26.33 0.19
CA PHE A 166 6.40 26.98 0.93
C PHE A 166 7.80 26.69 0.34
N ALA A 167 7.86 26.25 -0.92
CA ALA A 167 9.11 25.99 -1.65
C ALA A 167 10.12 25.10 -0.88
N VAL A 168 9.64 24.05 -0.19
CA VAL A 168 10.48 23.10 0.54
C VAL A 168 11.18 22.13 -0.41
N THR A 169 12.46 22.40 -0.67
CA THR A 169 13.30 21.63 -1.58
C THR A 169 14.11 20.52 -0.88
N GLY A 170 14.70 19.64 -1.69
CA GLY A 170 15.46 18.48 -1.24
C GLY A 170 14.57 17.34 -0.73
N SER A 171 15.16 16.41 0.01
CA SER A 171 14.41 15.30 0.58
C SER A 171 13.47 15.78 1.70
N LEU A 172 12.17 15.48 1.55
CA LEU A 172 11.14 15.77 2.54
C LEU A 172 11.10 14.73 3.68
N SER A 173 11.93 13.68 3.63
CA SER A 173 12.11 12.73 4.74
C SER A 173 13.17 13.18 5.74
N ARG A 174 13.89 14.28 5.46
CA ARG A 174 14.84 14.84 6.43
C ARG A 174 14.07 15.32 7.67
N PRO A 175 14.54 15.02 8.91
CA PRO A 175 13.80 15.35 10.12
C PRO A 175 13.41 16.82 10.25
N SER A 176 14.29 17.75 9.86
CA SER A 176 14.01 19.19 9.91
C SER A 176 12.92 19.61 8.92
N ALA A 177 12.95 19.08 7.69
CA ALA A 177 11.93 19.34 6.68
C ALA A 177 10.58 18.75 7.12
N GLU A 178 10.58 17.52 7.64
CA GLU A 178 9.36 16.87 8.12
C GLU A 178 8.74 17.61 9.30
N ARG A 179 9.52 18.01 10.31
CA ARG A 179 9.03 18.85 11.42
C ARG A 179 8.40 20.15 10.92
N GLY A 180 9.07 20.85 10.01
CA GLY A 180 8.53 22.09 9.44
C GLY A 180 7.20 21.88 8.72
N LEU A 181 7.07 20.80 7.94
CA LEU A 181 5.82 20.47 7.24
C LEU A 181 4.68 20.13 8.21
N TRP A 182 4.98 19.42 9.31
CA TRP A 182 4.00 19.17 10.38
C TRP A 182 3.55 20.46 11.07
N THR A 183 4.47 21.36 11.40
CA THR A 183 4.15 22.67 12.00
C THR A 183 3.24 23.49 11.08
N ILE A 184 3.55 23.51 9.77
CA ILE A 184 2.73 24.21 8.79
C ILE A 184 1.35 23.56 8.66
N SER A 185 1.28 22.23 8.56
CA SER A 185 0.01 21.51 8.49
C SER A 185 -0.90 21.83 9.68
N ARG A 186 -0.33 21.86 10.91
CA ARG A 186 -1.06 22.28 12.11
C ARG A 186 -1.56 23.72 12.02
N GLY A 187 -0.73 24.64 11.53
CA GLY A 187 -1.08 26.05 11.39
C GLY A 187 -2.16 26.36 10.33
N LEU A 188 -2.47 25.40 9.46
CA LEU A 188 -3.56 25.51 8.47
C LEU A 188 -4.94 25.12 9.01
N ILE A 189 -5.02 24.66 10.26
CA ILE A 189 -6.27 24.22 10.88
C ILE A 189 -6.88 25.41 11.60
N LEU A 190 -8.02 25.88 11.10
CA LEU A 190 -8.87 26.82 11.83
C LEU A 190 -9.65 26.07 12.93
N PRO A 191 -10.08 26.75 14.01
CA PRO A 191 -10.88 26.10 15.05
C PRO A 191 -12.11 25.41 14.48
N LYS A 192 -12.34 24.15 14.88
CA LYS A 192 -13.42 23.27 14.45
C LYS A 192 -13.42 22.96 12.95
N LYS A 193 -12.25 23.02 12.30
CA LYS A 193 -12.08 22.76 10.85
C LYS A 193 -11.07 21.65 10.55
N GLY A 194 -10.73 20.82 11.54
CA GLY A 194 -9.82 19.69 11.37
C GLY A 194 -10.20 18.77 10.21
N ARG A 195 -11.47 18.32 10.14
CA ARG A 195 -11.98 17.46 9.07
C ARG A 195 -11.83 18.11 7.70
N GLU A 196 -12.35 19.31 7.55
CA GLU A 196 -12.39 20.02 6.26
C GLU A 196 -10.99 20.35 5.78
N THR A 197 -10.10 20.80 6.67
CA THR A 197 -8.69 21.04 6.31
C THR A 197 -8.00 19.75 5.86
N ALA A 198 -8.22 18.63 6.56
CA ALA A 198 -7.64 17.34 6.18
C ALA A 198 -8.12 16.90 4.78
N LEU A 199 -9.45 16.87 4.57
CA LEU A 199 -10.04 16.46 3.29
C LEU A 199 -9.65 17.41 2.15
N ALA A 200 -9.62 18.73 2.40
CA ALA A 200 -9.25 19.72 1.41
C ALA A 200 -7.79 19.61 0.98
N LEU A 201 -6.85 19.35 1.91
CA LEU A 201 -5.44 19.12 1.57
C LEU A 201 -5.26 17.86 0.72
N MET A 202 -5.96 16.77 1.07
CA MET A 202 -5.94 15.53 0.30
C MET A 202 -6.51 15.73 -1.10
N ASP A 203 -7.68 16.37 -1.21
CA ASP A 203 -8.35 16.62 -2.49
C ASP A 203 -7.54 17.55 -3.38
N LEU A 204 -7.03 18.66 -2.83
CA LEU A 204 -6.20 19.59 -3.58
C LEU A 204 -4.96 18.89 -4.14
N GLY A 205 -4.32 18.03 -3.35
CA GLY A 205 -3.17 17.25 -3.82
C GLY A 205 -3.56 16.22 -4.87
N ALA A 206 -4.71 15.56 -4.73
CA ALA A 206 -5.16 14.52 -5.63
C ALA A 206 -5.60 15.05 -7.00
N THR A 207 -6.24 16.22 -7.07
CA THR A 207 -6.91 16.69 -8.29
C THR A 207 -6.25 17.91 -8.94
N VAL A 208 -5.64 18.80 -8.17
CA VAL A 208 -5.07 20.06 -8.68
C VAL A 208 -3.55 20.06 -8.61
N CYS A 209 -2.99 19.91 -7.42
CA CYS A 209 -1.56 19.92 -7.15
C CYS A 209 -0.98 18.50 -7.33
N THR A 210 -1.19 17.92 -8.51
CA THR A 210 -0.80 16.55 -8.85
C THR A 210 0.72 16.38 -8.95
N PRO A 211 1.27 15.15 -8.81
CA PRO A 211 2.71 14.94 -8.85
C PRO A 211 3.40 15.41 -10.14
N ARG A 212 2.71 15.37 -11.27
CA ARG A 212 3.21 15.80 -12.58
C ARG A 212 2.18 16.73 -13.23
N ARG A 213 2.63 17.85 -13.80
CA ARG A 213 1.76 18.82 -14.48
C ARG A 213 0.61 19.28 -13.58
N PRO A 214 0.90 19.87 -12.39
CA PRO A 214 -0.14 20.41 -11.54
C PRO A 214 -0.92 21.51 -12.26
N ALA A 215 -2.24 21.57 -12.03
CA ALA A 215 -3.12 22.59 -12.59
C ALA A 215 -2.98 23.93 -11.83
N CYS A 216 -1.77 24.49 -11.81
CA CYS A 216 -1.43 25.71 -11.08
C CYS A 216 -2.34 26.91 -11.39
N PRO A 217 -2.73 27.17 -12.65
CA PRO A 217 -3.65 28.28 -12.96
C PRO A 217 -5.02 28.14 -12.28
N ALA A 218 -5.49 26.92 -12.06
CA ALA A 218 -6.77 26.63 -11.41
C ALA A 218 -6.64 26.45 -9.88
N CYS A 219 -5.43 26.60 -9.31
CA CYS A 219 -5.19 26.31 -7.90
C CYS A 219 -5.68 27.47 -7.01
N PRO A 220 -6.53 27.21 -5.99
CA PRO A 220 -7.03 28.26 -5.09
C PRO A 220 -5.92 28.93 -4.27
N LEU A 221 -4.77 28.26 -4.15
CA LEU A 221 -3.61 28.71 -3.40
C LEU A 221 -2.50 29.31 -4.29
N ALA A 222 -2.73 29.49 -5.60
CA ALA A 222 -1.71 29.93 -6.55
C ALA A 222 -1.01 31.24 -6.11
N GLN A 223 -1.79 32.23 -5.66
CA GLN A 223 -1.27 33.52 -5.20
C GLN A 223 -0.40 33.44 -3.94
N HIS A 224 -0.49 32.36 -3.16
CA HIS A 224 0.32 32.13 -1.96
C HIS A 224 1.46 31.12 -2.17
N CYS A 225 1.57 30.55 -3.38
CA CYS A 225 2.47 29.44 -3.68
C CYS A 225 3.87 29.91 -4.07
N GLU A 226 4.83 29.76 -3.15
CA GLU A 226 6.23 30.09 -3.41
C GLU A 226 6.87 29.19 -4.47
N GLY A 227 6.48 27.91 -4.52
CA GLY A 227 6.95 26.98 -5.53
C GLY A 227 6.54 27.42 -6.94
N LEU A 228 5.30 27.91 -7.09
CA LEU A 228 4.81 28.47 -8.36
C LEU A 228 5.50 29.80 -8.70
N ARG A 229 5.59 30.73 -7.73
CA ARG A 229 6.26 32.03 -7.92
C ARG A 229 7.72 31.87 -8.37
N LYS A 230 8.38 30.80 -7.92
CA LYS A 230 9.76 30.47 -8.28
C LYS A 230 9.86 29.49 -9.47
N MET A 231 8.75 29.04 -10.03
CA MET A 231 8.69 28.06 -11.12
C MET A 231 9.40 26.72 -10.82
N ILE A 232 9.35 26.27 -9.56
CA ILE A 232 10.00 25.02 -9.09
C ILE A 232 9.02 23.96 -8.60
N GLN A 233 7.71 24.13 -8.79
CA GLN A 233 6.70 23.18 -8.32
C GLN A 233 6.91 21.76 -8.84
N ASP A 234 7.41 21.59 -10.07
CA ASP A 234 7.64 20.28 -10.69
C ASP A 234 8.91 19.57 -10.19
N THR A 235 9.78 20.29 -9.48
CA THR A 235 10.98 19.74 -8.83
C THR A 235 10.74 19.38 -7.35
N ILE A 236 9.58 19.74 -6.80
CA ILE A 236 9.18 19.46 -5.42
C ILE A 236 8.02 18.44 -5.41
N PRO A 237 8.14 17.31 -4.67
CA PRO A 237 9.28 16.88 -3.87
C PRO A 237 10.50 16.52 -4.71
N GLY A 238 11.71 16.70 -4.14
CA GLY A 238 12.95 16.31 -4.81
C GLY A 238 12.92 14.84 -5.21
N ARG A 239 13.27 14.53 -6.46
CA ARG A 239 13.33 13.14 -6.94
C ARG A 239 14.57 12.47 -6.36
N ALA A 240 14.41 11.29 -5.78
CA ALA A 240 15.55 10.41 -5.52
C ALA A 240 16.17 9.97 -6.86
N ALA A 241 17.50 9.86 -6.91
CA ALA A 241 18.18 9.30 -8.06
C ALA A 241 17.65 7.88 -8.33
N LYS A 242 17.19 7.61 -9.56
CA LYS A 242 16.70 6.28 -9.94
C LYS A 242 17.89 5.35 -10.10
N LYS A 243 18.12 4.44 -9.15
CA LYS A 243 18.87 3.21 -9.43
C LYS A 243 18.05 2.34 -10.40
N GLY A 244 18.72 1.58 -11.26
CA GLY A 244 18.06 0.61 -12.12
C GLY A 244 17.20 -0.34 -11.29
N LEU A 245 15.97 -0.63 -11.73
CA LEU A 245 15.11 -1.58 -11.02
C LEU A 245 15.69 -2.98 -11.24
N PRO A 246 16.08 -3.71 -10.18
CA PRO A 246 16.59 -5.06 -10.34
C PRO A 246 15.52 -5.98 -10.93
N HIS A 247 15.95 -6.93 -11.75
CA HIS A 247 15.11 -7.98 -12.33
C HIS A 247 15.52 -9.34 -11.75
N HIS A 248 14.52 -10.18 -11.45
CA HIS A 248 14.72 -11.49 -10.85
C HIS A 248 13.95 -12.56 -11.63
N GLU A 249 14.58 -13.70 -11.87
CA GLU A 249 13.87 -14.89 -12.34
C GLU A 249 13.34 -15.67 -11.13
N VAL A 250 12.06 -16.02 -11.16
CA VAL A 250 11.38 -16.79 -10.13
C VAL A 250 10.82 -18.04 -10.78
N VAL A 251 11.02 -19.19 -10.16
CA VAL A 251 10.57 -20.49 -10.64
C VAL A 251 9.54 -21.06 -9.67
N ALA A 252 8.52 -21.71 -10.19
CA ALA A 252 7.44 -22.33 -9.43
C ALA A 252 7.11 -23.71 -9.99
N GLY A 253 6.85 -24.67 -9.11
CA GLY A 253 6.48 -26.04 -9.44
C GLY A 253 4.97 -26.25 -9.36
N TRP A 254 4.36 -26.65 -10.47
CA TRP A 254 3.04 -27.25 -10.49
C TRP A 254 3.18 -28.74 -10.13
N ILE A 255 3.16 -29.02 -8.83
CA ILE A 255 3.36 -30.37 -8.28
C ILE A 255 2.00 -31.00 -8.05
N SER A 256 1.72 -32.13 -8.72
CA SER A 256 0.50 -32.90 -8.49
C SER A 256 0.72 -34.10 -7.56
N ASP A 257 -0.31 -34.50 -6.82
CA ASP A 257 -0.28 -35.70 -5.98
C ASP A 257 -0.76 -36.98 -6.69
N GLY A 258 -0.99 -36.92 -8.00
CA GLY A 258 -1.54 -38.04 -8.78
C GLY A 258 -3.05 -38.24 -8.61
N LYS A 259 -3.70 -37.53 -7.68
CA LYS A 259 -5.16 -37.51 -7.47
C LYS A 259 -5.80 -36.22 -8.00
N GLY A 260 -5.10 -35.53 -8.90
CA GLY A 260 -5.54 -34.27 -9.50
C GLY A 260 -5.49 -33.07 -8.55
N ARG A 261 -4.84 -33.16 -7.38
CA ARG A 261 -4.61 -32.00 -6.50
C ARG A 261 -3.23 -31.41 -6.74
N VAL A 262 -3.08 -30.13 -6.44
CA VAL A 262 -1.86 -29.34 -6.59
C VAL A 262 -1.36 -28.90 -5.22
N LEU A 263 -0.05 -28.95 -5.01
CA LEU A 263 0.56 -28.46 -3.78
C LEU A 263 0.61 -26.94 -3.78
N VAL A 264 0.12 -26.36 -2.69
CA VAL A 264 0.28 -24.94 -2.37
C VAL A 264 0.78 -24.80 -0.95
N GLY A 265 1.44 -23.69 -0.65
CA GLY A 265 1.68 -23.33 0.75
C GLY A 265 1.72 -21.85 0.99
N ARG A 266 1.71 -21.52 2.27
CA ARG A 266 1.56 -20.17 2.76
C ARG A 266 2.91 -19.53 2.97
N ARG A 267 3.07 -18.33 2.43
CA ARG A 267 4.25 -17.51 2.65
C ARG A 267 4.32 -17.10 4.12
N PRO A 268 5.51 -17.06 4.74
CA PRO A 268 5.68 -16.53 6.09
C PRO A 268 5.04 -15.15 6.26
N GLU A 269 4.55 -14.86 7.46
CA GLU A 269 3.87 -13.59 7.78
C GLU A 269 4.74 -12.34 7.57
N ARG A 270 6.05 -12.50 7.80
CA ARG A 270 7.06 -11.46 7.62
C ARG A 270 7.65 -11.53 6.20
N GLY A 271 7.90 -10.35 5.62
CA GLY A 271 8.52 -10.23 4.30
C GLY A 271 7.53 -10.02 3.15
N LEU A 272 8.06 -10.14 1.93
CA LEU A 272 7.33 -9.85 0.70
C LEU A 272 6.15 -10.81 0.53
N LEU A 273 4.96 -10.24 0.28
CA LEU A 273 3.71 -10.99 0.03
C LEU A 273 3.33 -11.94 1.17
N GLY A 274 3.75 -11.64 2.41
CA GLY A 274 3.54 -12.52 3.55
C GLY A 274 2.07 -12.87 3.83
N GLY A 275 1.83 -14.10 4.28
CA GLY A 275 0.50 -14.64 4.57
C GLY A 275 -0.34 -15.02 3.36
N LEU A 276 0.11 -14.76 2.12
CA LEU A 276 -0.54 -15.23 0.89
C LEU A 276 -0.11 -16.67 0.55
N TRP A 277 -0.94 -17.33 -0.24
CA TRP A 277 -0.64 -18.64 -0.82
C TRP A 277 0.25 -18.51 -2.05
N GLU A 278 1.06 -19.53 -2.30
CA GLU A 278 1.90 -19.65 -3.49
C GLU A 278 2.06 -21.11 -3.92
N LEU A 279 2.50 -21.31 -5.16
CA LEU A 279 3.03 -22.61 -5.57
C LEU A 279 4.48 -22.74 -5.04
N PRO A 280 4.91 -23.95 -4.66
CA PRO A 280 6.28 -24.21 -4.23
C PRO A 280 7.32 -23.76 -5.25
N GLY A 281 8.33 -23.01 -4.79
CA GLY A 281 9.39 -22.47 -5.64
C GLY A 281 10.10 -21.29 -4.99
N GLY A 282 10.87 -20.56 -5.79
CA GLY A 282 11.69 -19.46 -5.29
C GLY A 282 12.50 -18.76 -6.36
N ARG A 283 13.49 -17.99 -5.93
CA ARG A 283 14.27 -17.11 -6.81
C ARG A 283 15.49 -17.84 -7.36
N ARG A 284 15.73 -17.68 -8.66
CA ARG A 284 16.97 -18.14 -9.31
C ARG A 284 18.17 -17.34 -8.81
N GLN A 285 19.23 -18.04 -8.45
CA GLN A 285 20.55 -17.52 -8.10
C GLN A 285 21.45 -17.40 -9.34
N SER A 286 22.57 -16.70 -9.19
CA SER A 286 23.54 -16.60 -10.29
C SER A 286 24.21 -17.95 -10.52
N GLY A 287 24.39 -18.33 -11.79
CA GLY A 287 25.11 -19.55 -12.17
C GLY A 287 24.29 -20.85 -12.24
N GLU A 288 23.02 -20.87 -11.83
CA GLU A 288 22.15 -22.07 -11.95
C GLU A 288 21.13 -21.96 -13.09
N THR A 289 20.75 -23.05 -13.73
CA THR A 289 19.59 -23.11 -14.65
C THR A 289 18.27 -22.91 -13.88
N ARG A 290 17.16 -22.69 -14.59
CA ARG A 290 15.84 -22.52 -13.95
C ARG A 290 15.36 -23.81 -13.29
N GLU A 291 15.68 -24.94 -13.92
CA GLU A 291 15.36 -26.28 -13.47
C GLU A 291 16.18 -26.65 -12.22
N GLU A 292 17.47 -26.30 -12.19
CA GLU A 292 18.31 -26.43 -10.98
C GLU A 292 17.80 -25.58 -9.83
N ALA A 293 17.44 -24.32 -10.10
CA ALA A 293 16.86 -23.42 -9.11
C ALA A 293 15.60 -24.02 -8.48
N LEU A 294 14.70 -24.57 -9.30
CA LEU A 294 13.47 -25.16 -8.81
C LEU A 294 13.74 -26.40 -7.95
N ARG A 295 14.67 -27.28 -8.36
CA ARG A 295 15.08 -28.44 -7.55
C ARG A 295 15.67 -28.01 -6.21
N ARG A 296 16.52 -26.97 -6.20
CA ARG A 296 17.14 -26.43 -4.99
C ARG A 296 16.08 -25.87 -4.03
N GLU A 297 15.22 -24.97 -4.51
CA GLU A 297 14.16 -24.34 -3.70
C GLU A 297 13.18 -25.37 -3.11
N LEU A 298 12.83 -26.41 -3.86
CA LEU A 298 11.95 -27.48 -3.37
C LEU A 298 12.65 -28.39 -2.34
N ARG A 299 13.95 -28.65 -2.51
CA ARG A 299 14.73 -29.41 -1.54
C ARG A 299 14.89 -28.64 -0.24
N GLU A 300 15.33 -27.39 -0.31
CA GLU A 300 15.64 -26.54 0.85
C GLU A 300 14.40 -26.05 1.56
N GLY A 301 13.41 -25.53 0.82
CA GLY A 301 12.23 -24.88 1.40
C GLY A 301 11.07 -25.84 1.72
N TRP A 302 11.02 -26.98 1.05
CA TRP A 302 9.89 -27.93 1.11
C TRP A 302 10.30 -29.34 1.51
N GLY A 303 11.61 -29.64 1.59
CA GLY A 303 12.10 -30.98 1.87
C GLY A 303 11.66 -32.00 0.84
N MET A 304 11.50 -31.59 -0.43
CA MET A 304 10.97 -32.41 -1.51
C MET A 304 11.98 -32.58 -2.65
N ALA A 305 12.09 -33.82 -3.14
CA ALA A 305 12.67 -34.10 -4.44
C ALA A 305 11.54 -34.17 -5.48
N VAL A 306 11.79 -33.59 -6.66
CA VAL A 306 10.88 -33.66 -7.80
C VAL A 306 11.65 -33.87 -9.10
N VAL A 307 10.96 -34.43 -10.09
CA VAL A 307 11.39 -34.39 -11.49
C VAL A 307 10.75 -33.15 -12.12
N VAL A 308 11.58 -32.18 -12.49
CA VAL A 308 11.16 -31.00 -13.23
C VAL A 308 10.92 -31.41 -14.68
N GLY A 309 9.69 -31.26 -15.16
CA GLY A 309 9.27 -31.54 -16.53
C GLY A 309 9.18 -30.27 -17.36
N GLU A 310 8.20 -30.21 -18.26
CA GLU A 310 8.01 -29.10 -19.20
C GLU A 310 7.74 -27.74 -18.51
N LEU A 311 8.18 -26.67 -19.16
CA LEU A 311 7.78 -25.29 -18.83
C LEU A 311 6.33 -25.07 -19.27
N LEU A 312 5.44 -24.80 -18.32
CA LEU A 312 4.02 -24.58 -18.59
C LEU A 312 3.73 -23.14 -19.03
N VAL A 313 4.31 -22.15 -18.34
CA VAL A 313 4.13 -20.73 -18.66
C VAL A 313 5.29 -19.89 -18.13
N SER A 314 5.60 -18.80 -18.83
CA SER A 314 6.52 -17.76 -18.39
C SER A 314 5.83 -16.41 -18.50
N LEU A 315 5.78 -15.63 -17.41
CA LEU A 315 5.09 -14.34 -17.41
C LEU A 315 5.89 -13.25 -16.66
N PRO A 316 6.02 -12.05 -17.24
CA PRO A 316 6.63 -10.92 -16.55
C PRO A 316 5.66 -10.31 -15.52
N HIS A 317 6.19 -9.82 -14.41
CA HIS A 317 5.43 -9.07 -13.42
C HIS A 317 6.26 -7.94 -12.79
N GLY A 318 5.65 -6.76 -12.65
CA GLY A 318 6.28 -5.59 -12.06
C GLY A 318 5.85 -5.34 -10.62
N PHE A 319 6.81 -5.12 -9.73
CA PHE A 319 6.61 -4.53 -8.41
C PHE A 319 7.14 -3.09 -8.39
N SER A 320 6.78 -2.32 -7.38
CA SER A 320 7.22 -0.92 -7.23
C SER A 320 8.74 -0.77 -7.13
N HIS A 321 9.45 -1.80 -6.65
CA HIS A 321 10.89 -1.74 -6.36
C HIS A 321 11.76 -2.71 -7.18
N PHE A 322 11.17 -3.65 -7.91
CA PHE A 322 11.87 -4.64 -8.74
C PHE A 322 10.90 -5.26 -9.75
N ARG A 323 11.44 -6.01 -10.71
CA ARG A 323 10.64 -6.80 -11.67
C ARG A 323 10.96 -8.27 -11.50
N ILE A 324 10.00 -9.12 -11.83
CA ILE A 324 10.23 -10.56 -11.94
C ILE A 324 9.79 -11.09 -13.30
N THR A 325 10.43 -12.17 -13.73
CA THR A 325 9.81 -13.12 -14.66
C THR A 325 9.53 -14.40 -13.90
N LEU A 326 8.29 -14.85 -13.93
CA LEU A 326 7.82 -15.99 -13.18
C LEU A 326 7.58 -17.18 -14.14
N HIS A 327 8.28 -18.28 -13.89
CA HIS A 327 8.30 -19.49 -14.72
C HIS A 327 7.63 -20.65 -13.98
N ALA A 328 6.57 -21.22 -14.53
CA ALA A 328 5.90 -22.40 -13.99
C ALA A 328 6.38 -23.67 -14.70
N TYR A 329 6.75 -24.70 -13.95
CA TYR A 329 7.10 -26.00 -14.49
C TYR A 329 6.15 -27.07 -14.01
N ARG A 330 5.83 -28.03 -14.88
CA ARG A 330 5.17 -29.27 -14.45
C ARG A 330 6.18 -30.10 -13.66
N CYS A 331 5.79 -30.61 -12.49
CA CYS A 331 6.68 -31.42 -11.68
C CYS A 331 6.05 -32.77 -11.36
N GLY A 332 6.77 -33.85 -11.70
CA GLY A 332 6.49 -35.19 -11.22
C GLY A 332 7.08 -35.38 -9.83
N ARG A 333 6.34 -35.98 -8.90
CA ARG A 333 6.87 -36.32 -7.57
C ARG A 333 7.74 -37.56 -7.65
N THR A 334 8.89 -37.55 -6.99
CA THR A 334 9.72 -38.75 -6.80
C THR A 334 9.41 -39.47 -5.48
N CYS A 335 9.15 -38.76 -4.36
CA CYS A 335 8.67 -39.35 -3.09
C CYS A 335 8.29 -38.31 -2.02
N GLY A 336 7.55 -38.73 -0.97
CA GLY A 336 7.39 -38.02 0.31
C GLY A 336 6.33 -36.91 0.41
N ARG A 337 5.84 -36.63 1.63
CA ARG A 337 5.08 -35.40 1.97
C ARG A 337 6.05 -34.21 2.11
N PRO A 338 5.61 -32.96 1.87
CA PRO A 338 6.43 -31.78 2.17
C PRO A 338 6.89 -31.80 3.64
N ARG A 339 8.20 -31.62 3.86
CA ARG A 339 8.81 -31.48 5.19
C ARG A 339 9.19 -30.02 5.36
N THR A 340 8.24 -29.23 5.84
CA THR A 340 8.39 -27.78 6.00
C THR A 340 7.54 -27.30 7.17
N GLU A 341 8.00 -26.27 7.85
CA GLU A 341 7.25 -25.58 8.92
C GLU A 341 6.12 -24.70 8.37
N ARG A 342 6.14 -24.45 7.05
CA ARG A 342 5.11 -23.65 6.38
C ARG A 342 3.79 -24.40 6.41
N GLU A 343 2.70 -23.67 6.55
CA GLU A 343 1.37 -24.21 6.27
C GLU A 343 1.29 -24.58 4.79
N TRP A 344 0.86 -25.81 4.48
CA TRP A 344 0.69 -26.28 3.10
C TRP A 344 -0.56 -27.14 2.95
N ARG A 345 -1.11 -27.19 1.73
CA ARG A 345 -2.34 -27.94 1.42
C ARG A 345 -2.25 -28.56 0.03
N TRP A 346 -2.90 -29.71 -0.13
CA TRP A 346 -3.23 -30.26 -1.44
C TRP A 346 -4.61 -29.76 -1.85
N VAL A 347 -4.68 -29.00 -2.94
CA VAL A 347 -5.89 -28.31 -3.36
C VAL A 347 -6.23 -28.72 -4.78
N ARG A 348 -7.49 -29.07 -5.04
CA ARG A 348 -7.93 -29.30 -6.43
C ARG A 348 -7.83 -27.98 -7.20
N PRO A 349 -7.53 -27.98 -8.51
CA PRO A 349 -7.42 -26.77 -9.32
C PRO A 349 -8.59 -25.80 -9.14
N GLU A 350 -9.82 -26.30 -9.05
CA GLU A 350 -11.04 -25.49 -8.88
C GLU A 350 -11.05 -24.76 -7.53
N GLY A 351 -10.46 -25.38 -6.49
CA GLY A 351 -10.34 -24.83 -5.14
C GLY A 351 -9.27 -23.75 -5.00
N LEU A 352 -8.35 -23.60 -5.98
CA LEU A 352 -7.33 -22.53 -5.96
C LEU A 352 -7.98 -21.14 -6.07
N SER A 353 -9.17 -21.04 -6.64
CA SER A 353 -9.97 -19.81 -6.68
C SER A 353 -10.28 -19.26 -5.28
N GLY A 354 -10.46 -20.14 -4.29
CA GLY A 354 -10.80 -19.78 -2.91
C GLY A 354 -9.63 -19.24 -2.06
N LEU A 355 -8.38 -19.50 -2.47
CA LEU A 355 -7.20 -19.04 -1.75
C LEU A 355 -6.71 -17.69 -2.28
N ALA A 356 -6.11 -16.86 -1.42
CA ALA A 356 -5.56 -15.57 -1.81
C ALA A 356 -4.13 -15.72 -2.34
N PHE A 357 -3.92 -15.37 -3.62
CA PHE A 357 -2.62 -15.44 -4.30
C PHE A 357 -2.11 -14.06 -4.71
N PRO A 358 -0.78 -13.87 -4.81
CA PRO A 358 -0.23 -12.71 -5.52
C PRO A 358 -0.73 -12.66 -6.95
N ARG A 359 -0.89 -11.45 -7.51
CA ARG A 359 -1.39 -11.26 -8.89
C ARG A 359 -0.58 -12.03 -9.95
N ALA A 360 0.74 -12.18 -9.74
CA ALA A 360 1.60 -12.98 -10.62
C ALA A 360 1.20 -14.47 -10.61
N TYR A 361 0.96 -15.04 -9.43
CA TYR A 361 0.52 -16.43 -9.28
C TYR A 361 -0.92 -16.64 -9.76
N ARG A 362 -1.82 -15.68 -9.57
CA ARG A 362 -3.17 -15.73 -10.17
C ARG A 362 -3.14 -15.91 -11.68
N LYS A 363 -2.41 -15.01 -12.36
CA LYS A 363 -2.22 -15.08 -13.82
C LYS A 363 -1.58 -16.40 -14.26
N MET A 364 -0.61 -16.90 -13.49
CA MET A 364 0.00 -18.19 -13.75
C MET A 364 -1.03 -19.32 -13.66
N ILE A 365 -1.76 -19.40 -12.55
CA ILE A 365 -2.73 -20.47 -12.30
C ILE A 365 -3.81 -20.46 -13.38
N GLU A 366 -4.35 -19.30 -13.74
CA GLU A 366 -5.32 -19.13 -14.83
C GLU A 366 -4.75 -19.64 -16.17
N ALA A 367 -3.51 -19.28 -16.50
CA ALA A 367 -2.86 -19.71 -17.73
C ALA A 367 -2.57 -21.22 -17.77
N VAL A 368 -2.21 -21.83 -16.63
CA VAL A 368 -1.94 -23.27 -16.53
C VAL A 368 -3.24 -24.07 -16.57
N SER A 369 -4.28 -23.63 -15.85
CA SER A 369 -5.59 -24.30 -15.81
C SER A 369 -6.30 -24.25 -17.16
N GLY A 370 -6.30 -23.12 -17.87
CA GLY A 370 -6.94 -23.01 -19.18
C GLY A 370 -6.32 -23.91 -20.26
N ARG A 371 -5.02 -24.23 -20.15
CA ARG A 371 -4.35 -25.20 -21.06
C ARG A 371 -4.69 -26.65 -20.75
N GLN A 372 -5.03 -26.98 -19.50
CA GLN A 372 -5.42 -28.35 -19.12
C GLN A 372 -6.83 -28.71 -19.60
N GLU A 373 -7.71 -27.73 -19.76
CA GLU A 373 -9.06 -27.92 -20.33
C GLU A 373 -8.99 -28.17 -21.85
N GLN A 374 -8.09 -27.48 -22.57
CA GLN A 374 -7.92 -27.64 -24.02
C GLN A 374 -7.26 -28.97 -24.44
N GLY A 375 -6.48 -29.60 -23.56
CA GLY A 375 -5.85 -30.90 -23.83
C GLY A 375 -6.66 -32.12 -23.36
N ARG A 376 -7.89 -31.90 -22.86
CA ARG A 376 -8.84 -32.95 -22.46
C ARG A 376 -10.06 -33.06 -23.39
N SER A 377 -10.15 -32.17 -24.38
CA SER A 377 -11.02 -32.31 -25.55
C SER A 377 -10.23 -32.97 -26.67
#